data_AF-A0A133XNL8-F1
#
_entry.id   AF-A0A133XNL8-F1
#
_cell.length_a   1.000
_cell.length_b   1.000
_cell.length_c   1.000
_cell.angle_alpha   90.00
_cell.angle_beta   90.00
_cell.angle_gamma   90.00
#
_symmetry.space_group_name_H-M   'P 1'
#
loop_
_entity.id
_entity.type
_entity.pdbx_description
1 polymer ?
#
loop_
_entity_poly.entity_id
_entity_poly.type
_entity_poly.pdbx_seq_one_letter_code
_entity_poly.pdbx_strand_id
1 'polypeptide(L)'
;MLIRLHRLRERGWPIPRYQFAFKEAQLGDLTVHEERDEVLNRYTRVAKVRSTEKGNPLLVPCLLDAQLLEVTRERLVLSGIERIEQPCIAKIEDFAQTWVCWLDA
;
A
#
# COMPACT_ATOMS: atom_id res chain seq x y z
N MET A 1 5.71 -4.88 11.25
CA MET A 1 5.40 -3.73 12.14
C MET A 1 3.91 -3.45 12.09
N LEU A 2 3.22 -3.43 13.22
CA LEU A 2 1.79 -3.14 13.28
C LEU A 2 1.49 -1.68 12.94
N ILE A 3 0.56 -1.44 12.03
CA ILE A 3 0.18 -0.11 11.56
C ILE A 3 -1.32 -0.01 11.27
N ARG A 4 -1.81 1.22 11.19
CA ARG A 4 -3.07 1.54 10.49
C ARG A 4 -2.76 2.21 9.16
N LEU A 5 -3.16 1.58 8.07
CA LEU A 5 -2.90 2.03 6.70
C LEU A 5 -4.05 2.89 6.17
N HIS A 6 -3.70 4.04 5.62
CA HIS A 6 -4.55 4.77 4.68
C HIS A 6 -3.90 4.88 3.30
N ARG A 7 -4.69 4.62 2.26
CA ARG A 7 -4.32 4.91 0.87
C ARG A 7 -4.79 6.31 0.51
N LEU A 8 -3.90 7.13 -0.03
CA LEU A 8 -4.18 8.52 -0.40
C LEU A 8 -4.58 8.69 -1.86
N ARG A 9 -4.47 7.64 -2.67
CA ARG A 9 -4.86 7.65 -4.08
C ARG A 9 -5.84 6.53 -4.39
N GLU A 10 -6.68 6.79 -5.37
CA GLU A 10 -7.62 5.81 -5.91
C GLU A 10 -7.42 5.76 -7.42
N ARG A 11 -6.92 4.62 -7.93
CA ARG A 11 -6.52 4.47 -9.33
C ARG A 11 -5.59 5.60 -9.83
N GLY A 12 -4.59 5.97 -9.02
CA GLY A 12 -3.62 7.02 -9.35
C GLY A 12 -4.03 8.44 -8.97
N TRP A 13 -5.33 8.69 -8.79
CA TRP A 13 -5.86 10.02 -8.49
C TRP A 13 -5.76 10.32 -6.99
N PRO A 14 -5.25 11.50 -6.59
CA PRO A 14 -5.24 11.89 -5.20
C PRO A 14 -6.68 12.01 -4.67
N ILE A 15 -6.94 11.40 -3.52
CA ILE A 15 -8.24 11.45 -2.86
C ILE A 15 -8.41 12.86 -2.26
N PRO A 16 -9.49 13.58 -2.58
CA PRO A 16 -9.78 14.88 -1.98
C PRO A 16 -9.89 14.78 -0.45
N ARG A 17 -9.42 15.80 0.26
CA ARG A 17 -9.39 15.82 1.75
C ARG A 17 -10.74 15.51 2.39
N TYR A 18 -11.84 16.01 1.82
CA TYR A 18 -13.17 15.77 2.36
C TYR A 18 -13.61 14.30 2.24
N GLN A 19 -13.20 13.59 1.19
CA GLN A 19 -13.48 12.16 1.03
C GLN A 19 -12.59 11.32 1.93
N PHE A 20 -11.33 11.74 2.07
CA PHE A 20 -10.35 11.07 2.91
C PHE A 20 -10.81 10.94 4.38
N ALA A 21 -11.48 11.97 4.91
CA ALA A 21 -11.98 11.97 6.28
C ALA A 21 -12.96 10.83 6.61
N PHE A 22 -13.61 10.24 5.60
CA PHE A 22 -14.55 9.14 5.76
C PHE A 22 -13.95 7.76 5.43
N LYS A 23 -12.70 7.69 4.95
CA LYS A 23 -12.06 6.40 4.67
C LYS A 23 -11.56 5.79 5.96
N GLU A 24 -11.91 4.54 6.21
CA GLU A 24 -11.39 3.78 7.34
C GLU A 24 -9.95 3.36 7.11
N ALA A 25 -9.17 3.36 8.19
CA ALA A 25 -7.81 2.86 8.20
C ALA A 25 -7.83 1.33 8.26
N GLN A 26 -6.96 0.68 7.48
CA GLN A 26 -6.82 -0.77 7.49
C GLN A 26 -5.71 -1.16 8.46
N LEU A 27 -6.06 -1.84 9.56
CA LEU A 27 -5.10 -2.37 10.52
C LEU A 27 -4.36 -3.56 9.91
N GLY A 28 -3.03 -3.58 10.00
CA GLY A 28 -2.25 -4.72 9.55
C GLY A 28 -0.77 -4.66 9.90
N ASP A 29 -0.08 -5.77 9.66
CA ASP A 29 1.35 -5.88 9.82
C ASP A 29 2.07 -5.48 8.52
N LEU A 30 2.77 -4.34 8.56
CA LEU A 30 3.59 -3.84 7.47
C LEU A 30 4.95 -4.54 7.44
N THR A 31 5.32 -4.98 6.25
CA THR A 31 6.66 -5.46 5.91
C THR A 31 7.16 -4.74 4.67
N VAL A 32 8.46 -4.43 4.63
CA VAL A 32 9.13 -3.87 3.45
C VAL A 32 10.41 -4.66 3.24
N HIS A 33 10.60 -5.22 2.06
CA HIS A 33 11.78 -5.99 1.68
C HIS A 33 12.03 -5.89 0.18
N GLU A 34 13.23 -6.26 -0.26
CA GLU A 34 13.51 -6.40 -1.68
C GLU A 34 13.05 -7.77 -2.19
N GLU A 35 12.38 -7.78 -3.32
CA GLU A 35 11.88 -8.96 -4.00
C GLU A 35 12.08 -8.78 -5.51
N ARG A 36 12.28 -9.88 -6.24
CA ARG A 36 12.34 -9.85 -7.69
C ARG A 36 10.92 -9.77 -8.25
N ASP A 37 10.58 -8.67 -8.92
CA ASP A 37 9.34 -8.56 -9.69
C ASP A 37 9.55 -9.15 -11.08
N GLU A 38 8.75 -10.16 -11.43
CA GLU A 38 8.88 -10.88 -12.70
C GLU A 38 8.39 -10.07 -13.91
N VAL A 39 7.42 -9.16 -13.70
CA VAL A 39 6.85 -8.33 -14.77
C VAL A 39 7.80 -7.21 -15.15
N LEU A 40 8.42 -6.57 -14.16
CA LEU A 40 9.44 -5.53 -14.33
C LEU A 40 10.84 -6.10 -14.57
N ASN A 41 11.00 -7.42 -14.36
CA ASN A 41 12.25 -8.18 -14.44
C ASN A 41 13.42 -7.49 -13.69
N ARG A 42 13.15 -6.99 -12.47
CA ARG A 42 14.16 -6.37 -11.60
C ARG A 42 13.86 -6.63 -10.13
N TYR A 43 14.86 -6.45 -9.28
CA TYR A 43 14.63 -6.34 -7.84
C TYR A 43 14.02 -4.99 -7.53
N THR A 44 12.97 -4.99 -6.72
CA THR A 44 12.27 -3.80 -6.25
C THR A 44 12.00 -3.93 -4.75
N ARG A 45 11.95 -2.79 -4.06
CA ARG A 45 11.41 -2.74 -2.70
C ARG A 45 9.90 -2.89 -2.77
N VAL A 46 9.38 -3.88 -2.05
CA VAL A 46 7.95 -4.16 -2.01
C VAL A 46 7.46 -3.96 -0.58
N ALA A 47 6.46 -3.09 -0.42
CA ALA A 47 5.74 -2.97 0.84
C ALA A 47 4.46 -3.82 0.79
N LYS A 48 4.27 -4.67 1.80
CA LYS A 48 3.10 -5.56 1.95
C LYS A 48 2.48 -5.35 3.31
N VAL A 49 1.17 -5.23 3.36
CA VAL A 49 0.39 -5.20 4.62
C VAL A 49 -0.40 -6.49 4.73
N ARG A 50 -0.19 -7.23 5.82
CA ARG A 50 -0.90 -8.47 6.10
C ARG A 50 -1.89 -8.26 7.23
N SER A 51 -3.02 -8.97 7.18
CA SER A 51 -3.98 -8.94 8.28
C SER A 51 -3.37 -9.52 9.55
N THR A 52 -3.69 -8.94 10.70
CA THR A 52 -3.36 -9.50 12.02
C THR A 52 -4.35 -10.57 12.46
N GLU A 53 -5.56 -10.59 11.90
CA GLU A 53 -6.60 -11.55 12.23
C GLU A 53 -6.47 -12.80 11.36
N LYS A 54 -6.38 -13.97 11.99
CA LYS A 54 -6.38 -15.25 11.28
C LYS A 54 -7.72 -15.43 10.55
N GLY A 55 -7.69 -15.45 9.22
CA GLY A 55 -8.85 -15.78 8.38
C GLY A 55 -9.50 -14.60 7.66
N ASN A 56 -9.07 -13.36 7.89
CA ASN A 56 -9.58 -12.19 7.17
C ASN A 56 -8.48 -11.54 6.33
N PRO A 57 -8.25 -11.97 5.08
CA PRO A 57 -7.20 -11.40 4.25
C PRO A 57 -7.51 -9.93 3.91
N LEU A 58 -6.55 -9.04 4.17
CA LEU A 58 -6.64 -7.66 3.73
C LEU A 58 -6.59 -7.61 2.20
N LEU A 59 -7.60 -6.98 1.58
CA LEU A 59 -7.66 -6.73 0.14
C LEU A 59 -6.86 -5.46 -0.23
N VAL A 60 -5.59 -5.44 0.15
CA VAL A 60 -4.67 -4.33 -0.11
C VAL A 60 -3.58 -4.83 -1.06
N PRO A 61 -3.50 -4.29 -2.29
CA PRO A 61 -2.40 -4.62 -3.20
C PRO A 61 -1.05 -4.30 -2.56
N CYS A 62 0.01 -5.00 -2.93
CA CYS A 62 1.35 -4.59 -2.52
C CYS A 62 1.74 -3.26 -3.19
N LEU A 63 2.61 -2.51 -2.52
CA LEU A 63 3.23 -1.31 -3.09
C LEU A 63 4.59 -1.67 -3.67
N LEU A 64 4.70 -1.68 -5.00
CA LEU A 64 5.93 -1.87 -5.75
C LEU A 64 6.74 -0.56 -5.80
N ASP A 65 8.05 -0.68 -6.03
CA ASP A 65 9.04 0.41 -5.99
C ASP A 65 8.85 1.32 -4.77
N ALA A 66 8.63 0.71 -3.60
CA ALA A 66 8.29 1.45 -2.38
C ALA A 66 9.43 2.41 -1.98
N GLN A 67 9.11 3.70 -1.92
CA GLN A 67 9.97 4.78 -1.50
C GLN A 67 9.45 5.40 -0.21
N LEU A 68 10.35 5.62 0.74
CA LEU A 68 10.05 6.30 1.99
C LEU A 68 10.09 7.81 1.78
N LEU A 69 8.97 8.49 1.98
CA LEU A 69 8.87 9.94 1.84
C LEU A 69 9.02 10.68 3.17
N GLU A 70 8.50 10.10 4.26
CA GLU A 70 8.50 10.70 5.59
C GLU A 70 8.53 9.60 6.64
N VAL A 71 9.25 9.84 7.74
CA VAL A 71 9.15 9.08 8.99
C VAL A 71 9.12 10.06 10.15
N THR A 72 8.11 9.92 10.99
CA THR A 72 8.01 10.57 12.29
C THR A 72 7.81 9.50 13.37
N ARG A 73 7.60 9.94 14.60
CA ARG A 73 7.25 9.02 15.70
C ARG A 73 5.85 8.42 15.53
N GLU A 74 4.95 9.15 14.88
CA GLU A 74 3.53 8.82 14.76
C GLU A 74 3.17 8.16 13.42
N ARG A 75 3.99 8.35 12.38
CA ARG A 75 3.67 7.82 11.04
C ARG A 75 4.90 7.58 10.18
N LEU A 76 4.70 6.75 9.17
CA LEU A 76 5.52 6.73 7.97
C LEU A 76 4.67 7.00 6.72
N VAL A 77 5.29 7.54 5.69
CA VAL A 77 4.66 7.76 4.39
C VAL A 77 5.46 7.04 3.32
N LEU A 78 4.81 6.12 2.60
CA LEU A 78 5.39 5.40 1.47
C LEU A 78 4.74 5.84 0.16
N SER A 79 5.53 5.91 -0.91
CA SER A 79 5.04 6.13 -2.27
C SER A 79 5.55 5.02 -3.17
N GLY A 80 4.74 4.66 -4.17
CA GLY A 80 5.10 3.60 -5.10
C GLY A 80 3.96 3.31 -6.06
N ILE A 81 3.86 2.06 -6.49
CA ILE A 81 2.91 1.59 -7.49
C ILE A 81 2.07 0.46 -6.91
N GLU A 82 0.74 0.60 -6.95
CA GLU A 82 -0.16 -0.52 -6.75
C GLU A 82 -0.49 -1.15 -8.11
N ARG A 83 -0.18 -2.44 -8.25
CA ARG A 83 -0.61 -3.24 -9.40
C ARG A 83 -1.99 -3.82 -9.12
N ILE A 84 -2.96 -3.46 -9.95
CA ILE A 84 -4.33 -3.98 -9.88
C ILE A 84 -4.52 -4.93 -11.06
N GLU A 85 -4.71 -6.20 -10.73
CA GLU A 85 -5.04 -7.23 -11.70
C GLU A 85 -6.57 -7.38 -11.78
N GLN A 86 -7.09 -7.45 -13.00
CA GLN A 86 -8.49 -7.72 -13.31
C GLN A 86 -8.56 -9.03 -14.10
N PRO A 87 -8.63 -10.19 -13.41
CA PRO A 87 -8.51 -11.51 -14.04
C PRO A 87 -9.60 -11.76 -15.10
N CYS A 88 -10.80 -11.22 -14.88
CA CYS A 88 -11.94 -11.37 -15.78
C CYS A 88 -11.73 -10.78 -17.18
N ILE A 89 -10.80 -9.82 -17.32
CA ILE A 89 -10.48 -9.18 -18.60
C ILE A 89 -8.99 -9.27 -18.94
N ALA A 90 -8.24 -10.15 -18.26
CA ALA A 90 -6.80 -10.33 -18.41
C ALA A 90 -6.00 -9.00 -18.44
N LYS A 91 -6.42 -8.04 -17.62
CA LYS A 91 -5.86 -6.69 -17.60
C LYS A 91 -5.06 -6.46 -16.32
N ILE A 92 -3.85 -5.94 -16.48
CA ILE A 92 -2.97 -5.52 -15.39
C ILE A 92 -2.76 -4.02 -15.55
N GLU A 93 -3.07 -3.27 -14.50
CA GLU A 93 -2.86 -1.82 -14.49
C GLU A 93 -2.05 -1.39 -13.28
N ASP A 94 -1.06 -0.56 -13.54
CA ASP A 94 -0.17 -0.01 -12.53
C ASP A 94 -0.61 1.43 -12.22
N PHE A 95 -0.92 1.68 -10.95
CA PHE A 95 -1.35 2.99 -10.49
C PHE A 95 -0.40 3.56 -9.45
N ALA A 96 -0.06 4.84 -9.59
CA ALA A 96 0.66 5.55 -8.55
C ALA A 96 -0.15 5.53 -7.25
N GLN A 97 0.52 5.23 -6.14
CA GLN A 97 -0.10 5.16 -4.83
C GLN A 97 0.79 5.82 -3.77
N THR A 98 0.13 6.38 -2.75
CA THR A 98 0.79 6.86 -1.55
C THR A 98 0.07 6.30 -0.32
N TRP A 99 0.83 5.67 0.56
CA TRP A 99 0.37 5.08 1.81
C TRP A 99 0.79 5.97 2.98
N VAL A 100 -0.16 6.31 3.84
CA VAL A 100 0.14 6.82 5.18
C VAL A 100 -0.07 5.66 6.14
N CYS A 101 0.99 5.25 6.81
CA CYS A 101 0.94 4.21 7.81
C CYS A 101 1.12 4.86 9.18
N TRP A 102 0.05 4.88 9.96
CA TRP A 102 0.09 5.35 11.34
C TRP A 102 0.73 4.29 12.22
N LEU A 103 1.72 4.71 12.98
CA LEU A 103 2.38 3.91 13.99
C LEU A 103 1.51 4.03 15.23
N ASP A 104 0.85 2.95 15.62
CA ASP A 104 0.16 2.91 16.90
C ASP A 104 1.23 2.97 18.00
N ALA A 105 1.10 3.94 18.90
CA ALA A 105 2.00 4.15 20.04
C ALA A 105 1.72 3.18 21.19
#